data_AF-A0A7V9VKG9-F1
#
_entry.id   AF-A0A7V9VKG9-F1
#
_cell.length_a   1.000
_cell.length_b   1.000
_cell.length_c   1.000
_cell.angle_alpha   90.00
_cell.angle_beta   90.00
_cell.angle_gamma   90.00
#
_symmetry.space_group_name_H-M   'P 1'
#
loop_
_entity.id
_entity.type
_entity.pdbx_description
1 polymer ?
#
loop_
_entity_poly.entity_id
_entity_poly.type
_entity_poly.pdbx_seq_one_letter_code
_entity_poly.pdbx_strand_id
1 'polypeptide(L)'
;DRPADPEKNRKEPTFDTGQVTVTVLDGSGIDGLGTETAKRLEKEGFKIDDIEDAAEEVEVTRVLFDKKEPSSRRFALAVKRNLLPTRSVIIEPFDEISDGLAGEGEVVVIVGPDLADDEF
;
A
#
# COMPACT_ATOMS: atom_id res chain seq x y z
N ASP A 1 2.87 -46.51 -13.31
CA ASP A 1 2.00 -45.43 -12.80
C ASP A 1 2.33 -45.06 -11.36
N ARG A 2 2.96 -43.90 -11.17
CA ARG A 2 2.91 -43.18 -9.90
C ARG A 2 1.85 -42.09 -10.07
N PRO A 3 0.81 -42.00 -9.24
CA PRO A 3 -0.13 -40.89 -9.32
C PRO A 3 0.62 -39.60 -8.95
N ALA A 4 0.51 -38.58 -9.80
CA ALA A 4 1.09 -37.26 -9.55
C ALA A 4 0.38 -36.61 -8.35
N ASP A 5 1.18 -36.19 -7.37
CA ASP A 5 0.76 -35.38 -6.24
C ASP A 5 0.05 -34.09 -6.70
N PRO A 6 -1.18 -33.80 -6.25
CA PRO A 6 -1.84 -32.53 -6.52
C PRO A 6 -1.34 -31.46 -5.53
N GLU A 7 -0.05 -31.13 -5.58
CA GLU A 7 0.49 -29.91 -4.96
C GLU A 7 0.55 -28.78 -5.99
N LYS A 8 0.21 -27.56 -5.54
CA LYS A 8 0.31 -26.26 -6.23
C LYS A 8 -0.87 -25.84 -7.12
N ASN A 9 -2.06 -25.70 -6.55
CA ASN A 9 -3.01 -24.72 -7.07
C ASN A 9 -3.89 -24.09 -5.99
N ARG A 10 -3.32 -23.83 -4.80
CA ARG A 10 -3.88 -22.78 -3.96
C ARG A 10 -3.48 -21.47 -4.61
N LYS A 11 -4.30 -21.01 -5.57
CA LYS A 11 -4.42 -19.59 -5.85
C LYS A 11 -4.58 -18.94 -4.48
N GLU A 12 -3.55 -18.24 -4.01
CA GLU A 12 -3.75 -17.21 -3.00
C GLU A 12 -4.98 -16.42 -3.45
N PRO A 13 -5.92 -16.07 -2.55
CA PRO A 13 -7.11 -15.31 -2.95
C PRO A 13 -6.60 -14.17 -3.82
N THR A 14 -6.90 -14.27 -5.12
CA THR A 14 -6.33 -13.39 -6.13
C THR A 14 -7.08 -12.11 -5.91
N PHE A 15 -6.49 -11.31 -5.05
CA PHE A 15 -7.11 -10.13 -4.50
C PHE A 15 -7.22 -9.16 -5.67
N ASP A 16 -8.43 -8.72 -5.99
CA ASP A 16 -8.64 -7.83 -7.12
C ASP A 16 -8.11 -6.46 -6.71
N THR A 17 -6.83 -6.20 -7.02
CA THR A 17 -6.14 -4.95 -6.66
C THR A 17 -6.83 -3.73 -7.28
N GLY A 18 -7.58 -3.92 -8.38
CA GLY A 18 -8.41 -2.90 -9.01
C GLY A 18 -9.63 -2.46 -8.19
N GLN A 19 -9.93 -3.12 -7.07
CA GLN A 19 -10.94 -2.68 -6.10
C GLN A 19 -10.34 -1.86 -4.96
N VAL A 20 -9.02 -1.75 -4.87
CA VAL A 20 -8.34 -1.03 -3.78
C VAL A 20 -7.94 0.34 -4.29
N THR A 21 -8.46 1.35 -3.61
CA THR A 21 -8.11 2.75 -3.82
C THR A 21 -7.00 3.12 -2.84
N VAL A 22 -5.94 3.75 -3.36
CA VAL A 22 -4.77 4.12 -2.58
C VAL A 22 -4.52 5.62 -2.72
N THR A 23 -4.41 6.30 -1.59
CA THR A 23 -3.95 7.68 -1.52
C THR A 23 -2.49 7.68 -1.13
N VAL A 24 -1.65 8.39 -1.87
CA VAL A 24 -0.21 8.46 -1.61
C VAL A 24 0.12 9.83 -1.04
N LEU A 25 0.74 9.85 0.14
CA LEU A 25 1.20 11.05 0.82
C LEU A 25 2.74 11.04 0.86
N ASP A 26 3.39 12.01 0.26
CA ASP A 26 4.84 12.13 0.27
C ASP A 26 5.32 12.78 1.58
N GLY A 27 5.74 11.96 2.53
CA GLY A 27 6.37 12.40 3.77
C GLY A 27 7.87 12.19 3.77
N SER A 28 8.49 11.96 2.61
CA SER A 28 9.86 11.50 2.53
C SER A 28 10.89 12.65 2.55
N GLY A 29 10.45 13.86 2.22
CA GLY A 29 11.33 15.00 1.95
C GLY A 29 12.14 14.86 0.64
N ILE A 30 11.85 13.84 -0.18
CA ILE A 30 12.53 13.56 -1.45
C ILE A 30 11.58 13.87 -2.61
N ASP A 31 11.92 14.89 -3.39
CA ASP A 31 11.12 15.29 -4.56
C ASP A 31 10.84 14.12 -5.52
N GLY A 32 9.55 13.81 -5.69
CA GLY A 32 9.06 12.86 -6.68
C GLY A 32 8.99 11.41 -6.21
N LEU A 33 9.39 11.09 -4.98
CA LEU A 33 9.32 9.72 -4.45
C LEU A 33 7.87 9.25 -4.28
N GLY A 34 6.96 10.12 -3.85
CA GLY A 34 5.53 9.83 -3.78
C GLY A 34 4.95 9.49 -5.16
N THR A 35 5.31 10.27 -6.18
CA THR A 35 4.86 10.02 -7.57
C THR A 35 5.40 8.71 -8.13
N GLU A 36 6.67 8.38 -7.85
CA GLU A 36 7.26 7.11 -8.26
C GLU A 36 6.59 5.92 -7.58
N THR A 37 6.33 6.05 -6.28
CA THR A 37 5.60 5.05 -5.49
C THR A 37 4.20 4.82 -6.04
N ALA A 38 3.45 5.89 -6.33
CA ALA A 38 2.13 5.80 -6.94
C ALA A 38 2.17 5.04 -8.27
N LYS A 39 3.10 5.38 -9.18
CA LYS A 39 3.25 4.69 -10.47
C LYS A 39 3.58 3.20 -10.31
N ARG A 40 4.34 2.82 -9.28
CA ARG A 40 4.64 1.41 -8.99
C ARG A 40 3.38 0.67 -8.55
N LEU A 41 2.60 1.26 -7.65
CA LEU A 41 1.32 0.72 -7.22
C LEU A 41 0.31 0.62 -8.38
N GLU A 42 0.23 1.63 -9.27
CA GLU A 42 -0.61 1.53 -10.48
C GLU A 42 -0.21 0.36 -11.38
N LYS A 43 1.09 0.11 -11.58
CA LYS A 43 1.59 -1.03 -12.37
C LYS A 43 1.18 -2.38 -11.78
N GLU A 44 1.07 -2.47 -10.47
CA GLU A 44 0.60 -3.66 -9.75
C GLU A 44 -0.95 -3.76 -9.72
N GLY A 45 -1.64 -2.81 -10.36
CA GLY A 45 -3.08 -2.81 -10.56
C GLY A 45 -3.90 -2.13 -9.45
N PHE A 46 -3.25 -1.40 -8.54
CA PHE A 46 -3.96 -0.55 -7.58
C PHE A 46 -4.51 0.70 -8.27
N LYS A 47 -5.63 1.23 -7.77
CA LYS A 47 -6.15 2.54 -8.20
C LYS A 47 -5.56 3.61 -7.31
N ILE A 48 -4.90 4.59 -7.91
CA ILE A 48 -4.46 5.78 -7.16
C ILE A 48 -5.57 6.81 -7.21
N ASP A 49 -6.00 7.27 -6.03
CA ASP A 49 -6.98 8.34 -5.90
C ASP A 49 -6.30 9.69 -6.02
N ASP A 50 -5.33 9.92 -5.12
CA ASP A 50 -4.61 11.18 -5.00
C ASP A 50 -3.15 10.95 -4.62
N ILE A 51 -2.32 11.96 -4.93
CA ILE A 51 -0.90 12.02 -4.63
C ILE A 51 -0.63 13.43 -4.08
N GLU A 52 -0.47 13.54 -2.76
CA GLU A 52 -0.23 14.81 -2.08
C GLU A 52 1.06 14.76 -1.25
N ASP A 53 1.52 15.92 -0.80
CA ASP A 53 2.55 15.98 0.24
C ASP A 53 1.94 15.64 1.60
N ALA A 54 2.64 14.86 2.41
CA ALA A 54 2.22 14.61 3.78
C ALA A 54 2.32 15.89 4.61
N ALA A 55 1.40 16.06 5.56
CA ALA A 55 1.43 17.21 6.49
C ALA A 55 2.68 17.20 7.39
N GLU A 56 3.26 16.02 7.63
CA GLU A 56 4.48 15.82 8.40
C GLU A 56 5.38 14.81 7.71
N GLU A 57 6.70 15.05 7.76
CA GLU A 57 7.70 14.10 7.27
C GLU A 57 7.76 12.87 8.18
N VAL A 58 7.99 11.70 7.59
CA VAL A 58 8.14 10.43 8.29
C VAL A 58 9.47 9.79 7.95
N GLU A 59 10.14 9.20 8.94
CA GLU A 59 11.41 8.50 8.70
C GLU A 59 11.22 7.12 8.05
N VAL A 60 10.02 6.55 8.16
CA VAL A 60 9.69 5.20 7.73
C VAL A 60 8.32 5.21 7.06
N THR A 61 8.21 4.50 5.94
CA THR A 61 6.99 4.37 5.16
C THR A 61 5.89 3.70 5.97
N ARG A 62 4.69 4.28 5.92
CA ARG A 62 3.52 3.83 6.67
C ARG A 62 2.38 3.52 5.72
N VAL A 63 1.70 2.41 5.98
CA VAL A 63 0.48 2.04 5.28
C VAL A 63 -0.65 2.05 6.29
N LEU A 64 -1.52 3.03 6.16
CA LEU A 64 -2.65 3.26 7.04
C LEU A 64 -3.90 2.62 6.44
N PHE A 65 -4.70 1.97 7.29
CA PHE A 65 -5.96 1.35 6.88
C PHE A 65 -7.10 1.71 7.82
N ASP A 66 -8.32 1.76 7.28
CA ASP A 66 -9.50 2.00 8.11
C ASP A 66 -9.76 0.78 9.01
N LYS A 67 -9.76 1.00 10.31
CA LYS A 67 -10.05 -0.04 11.31
C LYS A 67 -11.51 -0.47 11.33
N LYS A 68 -12.42 0.41 10.90
CA LYS A 68 -13.88 0.17 10.82
C LYS A 68 -14.19 -0.81 9.69
N GLU A 69 -13.38 -0.80 8.64
CA GLU A 69 -13.49 -1.69 7.49
C GLU A 69 -12.62 -2.96 7.67
N PRO A 70 -13.20 -4.13 7.95
CA PRO A 70 -12.42 -5.35 8.23
C PRO A 70 -11.59 -5.83 7.03
N SER A 71 -11.96 -5.41 5.81
CA SER A 71 -11.24 -5.70 4.57
C SER A 71 -10.03 -4.78 4.36
N SER A 72 -10.04 -3.55 4.90
CA SER A 72 -8.98 -2.55 4.67
C SER A 72 -7.63 -2.97 5.20
N ARG A 73 -7.59 -3.73 6.30
CA ARG A 73 -6.35 -4.34 6.77
C ARG A 73 -5.72 -5.29 5.75
N ARG A 74 -6.54 -6.03 4.99
CA ARG A 74 -6.04 -6.93 3.92
C ARG A 74 -5.55 -6.13 2.73
N PHE A 75 -6.22 -5.04 2.38
CA PHE A 75 -5.78 -4.10 1.35
C PHE A 75 -4.41 -3.51 1.69
N ALA A 76 -4.22 -3.00 2.91
CA ALA A 76 -2.93 -2.46 3.35
C ALA A 76 -1.80 -3.51 3.37
N LEU A 77 -2.11 -4.75 3.74
CA LEU A 77 -1.15 -5.86 3.63
C LEU A 77 -0.77 -6.15 2.18
N ALA A 78 -1.71 -6.06 1.24
CA ALA A 78 -1.44 -6.22 -0.19
C ALA A 78 -0.56 -5.06 -0.70
N VAL A 79 -0.88 -3.81 -0.34
CA VAL A 79 -0.05 -2.64 -0.68
C VAL A 79 1.37 -2.82 -0.16
N LYS A 80 1.56 -3.15 1.12
CA LYS A 80 2.89 -3.42 1.69
C LYS A 80 3.68 -4.47 0.90
N ARG A 81 3.03 -5.56 0.45
CA ARG A 81 3.72 -6.61 -0.33
C ARG A 81 4.23 -6.12 -1.68
N ASN A 82 3.60 -5.09 -2.25
CA ASN A 82 3.95 -4.52 -3.55
C ASN A 82 4.92 -3.33 -3.45
N LEU A 83 5.12 -2.79 -2.24
CA LEU A 83 6.11 -1.76 -1.94
C LEU A 83 7.54 -2.32 -1.69
N LEU A 84 7.74 -3.65 -1.75
CA LEU A 84 9.05 -4.29 -1.58
C LEU A 84 10.09 -3.70 -2.56
N PRO A 85 11.34 -3.44 -2.12
CA PRO A 85 12.09 -4.24 -1.14
C PRO A 85 12.06 -3.80 0.34
N THR A 86 11.46 -2.65 0.66
CA THR A 86 11.44 -2.08 2.03
C THR A 86 10.91 -3.07 3.08
N ARG A 87 11.82 -3.57 3.92
CA ARG A 87 11.47 -4.42 5.08
C ARG A 87 10.79 -3.63 6.19
N SER A 88 10.96 -2.32 6.19
CA SER A 88 10.63 -1.42 7.29
C SER A 88 9.23 -0.80 7.21
N VAL A 89 8.36 -1.22 6.28
CA VAL A 89 7.00 -0.64 6.20
C VAL A 89 6.17 -0.93 7.45
N ILE A 90 5.71 0.13 8.12
CA ILE A 90 4.79 0.07 9.27
C ILE A 90 3.36 -0.01 8.73
N ILE A 91 2.57 -0.95 9.25
CA ILE A 91 1.12 -1.00 8.99
C ILE A 91 0.41 -0.64 10.28
N GLU A 92 -0.39 0.41 10.25
CA GLU A 92 -1.13 0.85 11.42
C GLU A 92 -2.58 1.21 11.06
N PRO A 93 -3.54 0.95 11.96
CA PRO A 93 -4.89 1.43 11.77
C PRO A 93 -4.92 2.96 11.96
N PHE A 94 -5.77 3.65 11.21
CA PHE A 94 -6.17 5.01 11.55
C PHE A 94 -7.64 5.00 12.02
N ASP A 95 -7.99 5.88 12.96
CA ASP A 95 -9.34 5.94 13.55
C ASP A 95 -10.29 6.89 12.77
N GLU A 96 -9.72 7.92 12.14
CA GLU A 96 -10.44 8.92 11.34
C GLU A 96 -9.61 9.30 10.10
N ILE A 97 -10.05 8.88 8.91
CA ILE A 97 -9.82 9.72 7.73
C ILE A 97 -10.68 10.94 8.01
N SER A 98 -10.04 12.08 8.20
CA SER A 98 -10.74 13.34 8.40
C SER A 98 -11.73 13.53 7.24
N ASP A 99 -13.02 13.48 7.55
CA ASP A 99 -14.17 13.97 6.77
C ASP A 99 -13.92 14.12 5.25
N GLY A 100 -13.86 13.01 4.51
CA GLY A 100 -14.09 13.03 3.06
C GLY A 100 -13.02 12.50 2.12
N LEU A 101 -11.92 11.92 2.60
CA LEU A 101 -11.02 11.20 1.69
C LEU A 101 -11.53 9.76 1.43
N ALA A 102 -12.08 9.07 2.46
CA ALA A 102 -12.42 7.63 2.43
C ALA A 102 -13.63 7.23 1.56
N GLY A 103 -13.38 6.73 0.35
CA GLY A 103 -14.30 5.83 -0.35
C GLY A 103 -14.30 4.40 0.22
N GLU A 104 -15.24 3.54 -0.24
CA GLU A 104 -15.18 2.10 0.06
C GLU A 104 -13.84 1.52 -0.44
N GLY A 105 -12.97 1.10 0.49
CA GLY A 105 -11.72 0.41 0.18
C GLY A 105 -10.44 1.26 0.16
N GLU A 106 -10.41 2.33 0.95
CA GLU A 106 -9.26 3.24 0.99
C GLU A 106 -8.11 2.78 1.88
N VAL A 107 -6.90 2.87 1.33
CA VAL A 107 -5.62 2.69 2.02
C VAL A 107 -4.80 3.95 1.80
N VAL A 108 -4.21 4.50 2.86
CA VAL A 108 -3.31 5.66 2.74
C VAL A 108 -1.88 5.18 2.88
N VAL A 109 -1.01 5.57 1.96
CA VAL A 109 0.42 5.27 2.01
C VAL A 109 1.17 6.57 2.27
N ILE A 110 1.78 6.70 3.44
CA ILE A 110 2.73 7.77 3.72
C ILE A 110 4.12 7.27 3.37
N VAL A 111 4.70 7.85 2.32
CA VAL A 111 6.01 7.50 1.79
C VAL A 111 7.09 8.12 2.67
N GLY A 112 8.00 7.29 3.18
CA GLY A 112 9.19 7.73 3.90
C GLY A 112 10.45 7.65 3.02
N PRO A 113 11.57 8.25 3.44
CA PRO A 113 12.83 8.20 2.71
C PRO A 113 13.43 6.78 2.69
N ASP A 114 12.97 5.87 3.57
CA ASP A 114 13.35 4.46 3.55
C ASP A 114 13.01 3.76 2.23
N LEU A 115 11.98 4.24 1.51
CA LEU A 115 11.64 3.75 0.17
C LEU A 115 12.73 4.05 -0.87
N ALA A 116 13.47 5.15 -0.71
CA ALA A 116 14.57 5.50 -1.59
C ALA A 116 15.87 4.78 -1.22
N ASP A 117 16.12 4.57 0.08
CA ASP A 117 17.34 3.93 0.59
C ASP A 117 17.38 2.43 0.29
N ASP A 118 16.23 1.76 0.24
CA ASP A 118 16.12 0.32 -0.09
C ASP A 118 16.20 0.06 -1.62
N GLU A 119 16.21 1.10 -2.47
CA GLU A 119 16.32 0.99 -3.94
C GLU A 119 17.78 1.03 -4.48
N PHE A 120 18.82 1.02 -3.63
CA PHE A 120 20.24 1.03 -4.07
C PHE A 120 21.20 0.12 -3.28
#